data_AF-A0ABC9V3Z1-F1
#
_entry.id   AF-A0ABC9V3Z1-F1
#
_cell.length_a   1.000
_cell.length_b   1.000
_cell.length_c   1.000
_cell.angle_alpha   90.00
_cell.angle_beta   90.00
_cell.angle_gamma   90.00
#
_symmetry.space_group_name_H-M   'P 1'
#
loop_
_entity.id
_entity.type
_entity.pdbx_description
1 polymer ?
#
loop_
_entity_poly.entity_id
_entity_poly.type
_entity_poly.pdbx_seq_one_letter_code
_entity_poly.pdbx_strand_id
1 'polypeptide(L)'
;MAKNNIEGGIAVSKFDGFWIEDNFAVHSARNSVLTQDHGTNPFPTSATIGPDFSNNDETAVALRLKYNWKDYVKGLKTEAKYIYGFGAHQSNISSDIEGKERYFDLTLSYALPWVKNLDVRYSFLHYESKFENANLGEKINGMTRKDWDQHRVFINYHYTF
;
A
#
# COMPACT_ATOMS: atom_id res chain seq x y z
N MET A 1 -3.34 -5.35 31.50
CA MET A 1 -4.34 -4.96 30.47
C MET A 1 -3.98 -3.56 29.99
N ALA A 2 -3.84 -3.33 28.69
CA ALA A 2 -3.49 -2.00 28.17
C ALA A 2 -4.63 -0.99 28.47
N LYS A 3 -4.29 0.09 29.17
CA LYS A 3 -5.23 1.11 29.65
C LYS A 3 -5.80 1.97 28.52
N ASN A 4 -5.12 2.03 27.37
CA ASN A 4 -5.46 2.90 26.25
C ASN A 4 -6.19 2.13 25.14
N ASN A 5 -7.13 2.80 24.47
CA ASN A 5 -7.84 2.30 23.29
C ASN A 5 -7.17 2.68 21.98
N ILE A 6 -6.15 3.53 22.06
CA ILE A 6 -5.47 4.12 20.90
C ILE A 6 -4.03 3.62 20.83
N GLU A 7 -3.59 3.28 19.62
CA GLU A 7 -2.20 2.93 19.31
C GLU A 7 -1.79 3.72 18.06
N GLY A 8 -0.70 4.46 18.15
CA GLY A 8 -0.10 5.19 17.04
C GLY A 8 1.24 4.60 16.64
N GLY A 9 1.60 4.71 15.37
CA GLY A 9 2.91 4.34 14.85
C GLY A 9 3.35 5.29 13.74
N ILE A 10 4.65 5.54 13.68
CA ILE A 10 5.31 6.26 12.60
C ILE A 10 6.50 5.43 12.12
N ALA A 11 6.73 5.41 10.81
CA ALA A 11 7.91 4.82 10.21
C ALA A 11 8.41 5.71 9.08
N VAL A 12 9.71 5.68 8.84
CA VAL A 12 10.36 6.37 7.73
C VAL A 12 11.29 5.37 7.05
N SER A 13 11.24 5.32 5.73
CA SER A 13 12.17 4.58 4.89
C SER A 13 12.81 5.52 3.86
N LYS A 14 14.04 5.23 3.50
CA LYS A 14 14.78 5.91 2.44
C LYS A 14 15.50 4.86 1.62
N PHE A 15 15.26 4.88 0.33
CA PHE A 15 16.05 4.18 -0.67
C PHE A 15 17.03 5.18 -1.29
N ASP A 16 18.24 4.72 -1.58
CA ASP A 16 19.33 5.52 -2.14
C ASP A 16 20.06 4.66 -3.18
N GLY A 17 19.82 4.94 -4.46
CA GLY A 17 20.32 4.16 -5.59
C GLY A 17 19.86 2.70 -5.63
N PHE A 18 18.93 2.30 -4.76
CA PHE A 18 18.42 0.93 -4.65
C PHE A 18 16.96 0.90 -5.08
N TRP A 19 16.73 0.47 -6.32
CA TRP A 19 15.40 0.40 -6.89
C TRP A 19 14.87 -1.02 -6.86
N ILE A 20 13.84 -1.26 -6.05
CA ILE A 20 13.23 -2.58 -5.89
C ILE A 20 12.02 -2.72 -6.83
N GLU A 21 11.27 -1.64 -7.07
CA GLU A 21 9.96 -1.66 -7.74
C GLU A 21 9.96 -2.08 -9.23
N ASP A 22 11.00 -1.76 -10.02
CA ASP A 22 11.06 -2.24 -11.44
C ASP A 22 11.19 -3.75 -11.54
N ASN A 23 11.68 -4.40 -10.48
CA ASN A 23 11.75 -5.84 -10.45
C ASN A 23 10.37 -6.49 -10.26
N PHE A 24 9.27 -5.72 -10.38
CA PHE A 24 7.89 -6.18 -10.16
C PHE A 24 6.85 -5.63 -11.17
N ALA A 25 7.24 -4.90 -12.23
CA ALA A 25 6.30 -4.32 -13.20
C ALA A 25 6.20 -5.13 -14.52
N VAL A 26 5.02 -5.69 -14.85
CA VAL A 26 4.80 -6.34 -16.16
C VAL A 26 3.52 -5.84 -16.85
N HIS A 27 3.61 -5.46 -18.13
CA HIS A 27 2.47 -5.37 -19.04
C HIS A 27 2.66 -6.33 -20.22
N SER A 28 1.64 -7.16 -20.47
CA SER A 28 1.61 -8.16 -21.53
C SER A 28 0.92 -7.61 -22.77
N ALA A 29 1.68 -7.38 -23.84
CA ALA A 29 1.13 -7.34 -25.19
C ALA A 29 2.08 -8.07 -26.13
N ARG A 30 1.63 -9.24 -26.60
CA ARG A 30 2.21 -10.01 -27.71
C ARG A 30 2.67 -9.04 -28.81
N ASN A 31 3.97 -9.03 -29.14
CA ASN A 31 4.58 -8.73 -30.47
C ASN A 31 6.05 -8.26 -30.42
N SER A 32 6.87 -8.81 -29.51
CA SER A 32 8.33 -8.88 -29.68
C SER A 32 9.13 -7.55 -29.71
N VAL A 33 9.04 -6.71 -28.65
CA VAL A 33 10.11 -5.74 -28.30
C VAL A 33 10.17 -5.56 -26.77
N LEU A 34 11.38 -5.75 -26.21
CA LEU A 34 11.82 -5.69 -24.79
C LEU A 34 10.88 -6.26 -23.73
N THR A 35 11.03 -7.55 -23.48
CA THR A 35 10.56 -8.26 -22.30
C THR A 35 11.50 -8.00 -21.11
N GLN A 36 11.14 -7.07 -20.23
CA GLN A 36 11.57 -7.15 -18.82
C GLN A 36 10.53 -7.98 -18.07
N ASP A 37 10.94 -9.19 -17.69
CA ASP A 37 10.29 -10.05 -16.72
C ASP A 37 11.29 -10.26 -15.59
N HIS A 38 11.20 -9.39 -14.58
CA HIS A 38 11.60 -9.71 -13.22
C HIS A 38 10.28 -9.77 -12.45
N GLY A 39 9.87 -10.97 -12.01
CA GLY A 39 8.69 -11.15 -11.17
C GLY A 39 7.50 -11.87 -11.80
N THR A 40 7.68 -13.12 -12.24
CA THR A 40 6.61 -14.14 -12.43
C THR A 40 5.86 -14.55 -11.13
N ASN A 41 5.68 -13.61 -10.20
CA ASN A 41 4.88 -13.60 -8.96
C ASN A 41 5.32 -14.60 -7.85
N PRO A 42 5.61 -14.09 -6.62
CA PRO A 42 4.61 -14.22 -5.57
C PRO A 42 4.65 -13.04 -4.57
N PHE A 43 3.78 -12.04 -4.78
CA PHE A 43 3.32 -10.96 -3.88
C PHE A 43 3.99 -9.57 -4.01
N PRO A 44 3.21 -8.46 -4.01
CA PRO A 44 2.05 -8.21 -4.89
C PRO A 44 1.95 -6.74 -5.39
N THR A 45 1.86 -6.55 -6.71
CA THR A 45 1.26 -5.36 -7.37
C THR A 45 -0.28 -5.27 -7.20
N SER A 46 -0.78 -5.87 -6.12
CA SER A 46 -2.13 -5.71 -5.57
C SER A 46 -2.12 -6.17 -4.10
N ALA A 47 -1.12 -5.75 -3.31
CA ALA A 47 -0.94 -6.36 -2.02
C ALA A 47 -2.15 -6.18 -1.15
N THR A 48 -2.52 -7.24 -0.42
CA THR A 48 -3.46 -7.13 0.71
C THR A 48 -3.03 -6.02 1.70
N ILE A 49 -1.77 -5.55 1.58
CA ILE A 49 -1.03 -4.69 2.49
C ILE A 49 -0.82 -3.25 1.96
N GLY A 50 -1.05 -2.95 0.68
CA GLY A 50 -0.83 -1.62 0.07
C GLY A 50 0.35 -1.57 -0.93
N PRO A 51 0.69 -0.41 -1.51
CA PRO A 51 1.89 -0.23 -2.34
C PRO A 51 3.16 -0.26 -1.48
N ASP A 52 4.30 -0.54 -2.12
CA ASP A 52 5.54 -0.89 -1.43
C ASP A 52 6.48 0.30 -1.13
N PHE A 53 6.30 1.47 -1.78
CA PHE A 53 7.09 2.70 -1.58
C PHE A 53 8.61 2.47 -1.62
N SER A 54 9.07 1.83 -2.71
CA SER A 54 10.45 1.38 -2.88
C SER A 54 11.06 1.78 -4.22
N ASN A 55 10.61 2.93 -4.76
CA ASN A 55 11.16 3.53 -5.95
C ASN A 55 12.62 3.98 -5.74
N ASN A 56 13.34 4.16 -6.84
CA ASN A 56 14.71 4.64 -6.80
C ASN A 56 14.77 6.00 -6.11
N ASP A 57 15.66 6.16 -5.13
CA ASP A 57 15.85 7.38 -4.33
C ASP A 57 14.61 7.81 -3.50
N GLU A 58 13.59 6.95 -3.40
CA GLU A 58 12.35 7.30 -2.72
C GLU A 58 12.51 7.38 -1.21
N THR A 59 11.94 8.45 -0.65
CA THR A 59 11.73 8.60 0.79
C THR A 59 10.26 8.41 1.09
N ALA A 60 9.92 7.53 2.01
CA ALA A 60 8.54 7.31 2.40
C ALA A 60 8.34 7.52 3.90
N VAL A 61 7.26 8.22 4.24
CA VAL A 61 6.82 8.44 5.61
C VAL A 61 5.47 7.76 5.79
N ALA A 62 5.40 6.84 6.74
CA ALA A 62 4.19 6.09 7.06
C ALA A 62 3.66 6.45 8.45
N LEU A 63 2.36 6.68 8.54
CA LEU A 63 1.62 6.89 9.77
C LEU A 63 0.56 5.80 9.92
N ARG A 64 0.39 5.32 11.15
CA ARG A 64 -0.63 4.33 11.51
C ARG A 64 -1.34 4.75 12.77
N LEU A 65 -2.66 4.68 12.75
CA LEU A 65 -3.51 4.88 13.91
C LEU A 65 -4.48 3.71 14.06
N LYS A 66 -4.56 3.14 15.26
CA LYS A 66 -5.54 2.11 15.59
C LYS A 66 -6.39 2.56 16.77
N TYR A 67 -7.66 2.21 16.71
CA TYR A 67 -8.61 2.43 17.80
C TYR A 67 -9.39 1.16 18.10
N ASN A 68 -9.42 0.77 19.38
CA ASN A 68 -10.20 -0.34 19.89
C ASN A 68 -11.45 0.20 20.60
N TRP A 69 -12.61 -0.06 20.03
CA TRP A 69 -13.90 0.44 20.54
C TRP A 69 -14.42 -0.33 21.75
N LYS A 70 -13.57 -1.07 22.47
CA LYS A 70 -13.96 -1.99 23.56
C LYS A 70 -14.90 -1.39 24.63
N ASP A 71 -14.82 -0.09 24.85
CA ASP A 71 -15.64 0.64 25.84
C ASP A 71 -17.05 1.00 25.32
N TYR A 72 -17.27 0.94 24.00
CA TYR A 72 -18.54 1.28 23.34
C TYR A 72 -19.13 0.11 22.55
N VAL A 73 -18.32 -0.54 21.71
CA VAL A 73 -18.69 -1.69 20.87
C VAL A 73 -17.62 -2.78 21.00
N LYS A 74 -17.93 -3.80 21.81
CA LYS A 74 -17.03 -4.94 22.05
C LYS A 74 -16.74 -5.69 20.75
N GLY A 75 -15.46 -5.90 20.46
CA GLY A 75 -14.99 -6.62 19.27
C GLY A 75 -14.72 -5.74 18.05
N LEU A 76 -15.14 -4.46 18.06
CA LEU A 76 -14.94 -3.52 16.97
C LEU A 76 -13.58 -2.82 17.09
N LYS A 77 -12.84 -2.77 15.98
CA LYS A 77 -11.56 -2.09 15.84
C LYS A 77 -11.51 -1.31 14.53
N THR A 78 -10.88 -0.14 14.57
CA THR A 78 -10.61 0.68 13.38
C THR A 78 -9.11 0.88 13.25
N GLU A 79 -8.60 0.86 12.04
CA GLU A 79 -7.21 1.15 11.71
C GLU A 79 -7.17 2.09 10.51
N ALA A 80 -6.39 3.15 10.59
CA ALA A 80 -6.10 4.05 9.49
C ALA A 80 -4.59 4.07 9.25
N LYS A 81 -4.16 3.99 7.99
CA LYS A 81 -2.77 4.15 7.58
C LYS A 81 -2.70 5.21 6.49
N TYR A 82 -1.64 5.99 6.53
CA TYR A 82 -1.31 6.95 5.49
C TYR A 82 0.18 6.84 5.20
N ILE A 83 0.55 6.76 3.92
CA ILE A 83 1.94 6.73 3.49
C ILE A 83 2.12 7.79 2.42
N TYR A 84 3.22 8.54 2.51
CA TYR A 84 3.62 9.54 1.53
C TYR A 84 5.05 9.30 1.08
N GLY A 85 5.20 9.05 -0.21
CA GLY A 85 6.46 8.83 -0.92
C GLY A 85 6.84 10.05 -1.76
N PHE A 86 8.12 10.41 -1.75
CA PHE A 86 8.66 11.53 -2.53
C PHE A 86 10.15 11.34 -2.85
N GLY A 87 10.63 12.08 -3.85
CA GLY A 87 12.03 12.01 -4.32
C GLY A 87 12.33 10.76 -5.14
N ALA A 88 11.30 10.08 -5.65
CA ALA A 88 11.46 8.95 -6.55
C ALA A 88 12.02 9.43 -7.89
N HIS A 89 13.03 8.75 -8.45
CA HIS A 89 13.65 9.13 -9.72
C HIS A 89 13.56 8.02 -10.77
N GLN A 90 13.70 8.41 -12.04
CA GLN A 90 13.94 7.43 -13.12
C GLN A 90 15.33 6.80 -12.96
N SER A 91 15.40 5.50 -13.14
CA SER A 91 16.67 4.74 -13.12
C SER A 91 17.36 4.66 -14.48
N ASN A 92 16.59 4.72 -15.56
CA ASN A 92 17.07 4.48 -16.93
C ASN A 92 17.54 5.76 -17.64
N ILE A 93 17.11 6.92 -17.15
CA ILE A 93 17.46 8.24 -17.71
C ILE A 93 17.79 9.15 -16.53
N SER A 94 18.96 9.78 -16.56
CA SER A 94 19.27 10.86 -15.62
C SER A 94 18.36 12.04 -15.91
N SER A 95 17.46 12.31 -14.98
CA SER A 95 16.42 13.34 -15.07
C SER A 95 16.18 13.91 -13.69
N ASP A 96 15.98 15.23 -13.61
CA ASP A 96 15.63 15.92 -12.36
C ASP A 96 14.13 15.80 -12.01
N ILE A 97 13.39 14.92 -12.70
CA ILE A 97 11.97 14.70 -12.46
C ILE A 97 11.81 13.79 -11.24
N GLU A 98 11.10 14.32 -10.24
CA GLU A 98 10.75 13.58 -9.04
C GLU A 98 9.32 13.03 -9.11
N GLY A 99 9.16 11.78 -8.71
CA GLY A 99 7.88 11.14 -8.48
C GLY A 99 7.41 11.29 -7.03
N LYS A 100 6.10 11.33 -6.86
CA LYS A 100 5.40 11.36 -5.57
C LYS A 100 4.26 10.37 -5.58
N GLU A 101 4.08 9.67 -4.48
CA GLU A 101 2.96 8.76 -4.30
C GLU A 101 2.34 8.86 -2.91
N ARG A 102 1.06 8.51 -2.84
CA ARG A 102 0.24 8.58 -1.62
C ARG A 102 -0.59 7.33 -1.53
N TYR A 103 -0.69 6.82 -0.31
CA TYR A 103 -1.54 5.68 -0.01
C TYR A 103 -2.31 5.90 1.28
N PHE A 104 -3.58 5.53 1.24
CA PHE A 104 -4.48 5.56 2.38
C PHE A 104 -5.19 4.21 2.52
N ASP A 105 -5.24 3.68 3.74
CA ASP A 105 -5.97 2.46 4.11
C ASP A 105 -6.82 2.75 5.35
N LEU A 106 -8.15 2.63 5.20
CA LEU A 106 -9.10 2.65 6.30
C LEU A 106 -9.72 1.26 6.45
N THR A 107 -9.40 0.60 7.56
CA THR A 107 -9.86 -0.74 7.88
C THR A 107 -10.77 -0.73 9.11
N LEU A 108 -11.92 -1.41 8.99
CA LEU A 108 -12.83 -1.75 10.08
C LEU A 108 -12.80 -3.27 10.28
N SER A 109 -12.57 -3.73 11.51
CA SER A 109 -12.62 -5.15 11.88
C SER A 109 -13.60 -5.36 13.02
N TYR A 110 -14.45 -6.38 12.92
CA TYR A 110 -15.43 -6.72 13.92
C TYR A 110 -15.42 -8.22 14.23
N ALA A 111 -15.04 -8.55 15.46
CA ALA A 111 -15.23 -9.87 16.04
C ALA A 111 -16.64 -9.93 16.64
N LEU A 112 -17.55 -10.69 16.03
CA LEU A 112 -18.96 -10.68 16.44
C LEU A 112 -19.10 -11.34 17.82
N PRO A 113 -19.52 -10.62 18.88
CA PRO A 113 -19.55 -11.19 20.22
C PRO A 113 -20.64 -12.25 20.39
N TRP A 114 -21.65 -12.28 19.51
CA TRP A 114 -22.76 -13.24 19.52
C TRP A 114 -22.56 -14.42 18.57
N VAL A 115 -21.56 -14.40 17.69
CA VAL A 115 -21.18 -15.55 16.87
C VAL A 115 -19.75 -15.93 17.20
N LYS A 116 -19.60 -17.00 17.99
CA LYS A 116 -18.28 -17.46 18.43
C LYS A 116 -17.39 -17.74 17.21
N ASN A 117 -16.17 -17.19 17.23
CA ASN A 117 -15.14 -17.38 16.20
C ASN A 117 -15.49 -16.84 14.80
N LEU A 118 -16.38 -15.84 14.70
CA LEU A 118 -16.64 -15.12 13.45
C LEU A 118 -16.05 -13.72 13.49
N ASP A 119 -15.18 -13.42 12.51
CA ASP A 119 -14.57 -12.12 12.30
C ASP A 119 -14.91 -11.59 10.92
N VAL A 120 -15.30 -10.33 10.84
CA VAL A 120 -15.53 -9.62 9.58
C VAL A 120 -14.59 -8.42 9.51
N ARG A 121 -13.98 -8.21 8.35
CA ARG A 121 -13.14 -7.04 8.08
C ARG A 121 -13.55 -6.40 6.77
N TYR A 122 -13.60 -5.08 6.78
CA TYR A 122 -13.72 -4.26 5.59
C TYR A 122 -12.55 -3.29 5.53
N SER A 123 -11.98 -3.09 4.34
CA SER A 123 -10.92 -2.12 4.09
C SER A 123 -11.23 -1.29 2.85
N PHE A 124 -11.13 0.03 2.97
CA PHE A 124 -11.08 0.96 1.85
C PHE A 124 -9.65 1.43 1.64
N LEU A 125 -9.18 1.36 0.41
CA LEU A 125 -7.81 1.68 0.04
C LEU A 125 -7.83 2.67 -1.11
N HIS A 126 -6.99 3.70 -1.02
CA HIS A 126 -6.81 4.70 -2.07
C HIS A 126 -5.32 4.91 -2.33
N TYR A 127 -4.94 4.96 -3.60
CA TYR A 127 -3.59 5.26 -4.03
C TYR A 127 -3.59 6.28 -5.16
N GLU A 128 -2.68 7.23 -5.07
CA GLU A 128 -2.45 8.29 -6.06
C GLU A 128 -0.95 8.38 -6.33
N SER A 129 -0.56 8.57 -7.60
CA SER A 129 0.83 8.87 -7.96
C SER A 129 0.93 10.00 -8.98
N LYS A 130 2.00 10.79 -8.90
CA LYS A 130 2.24 11.92 -9.79
C LYS A 130 3.72 12.24 -9.95
N PHE A 131 4.03 12.93 -11.05
CA PHE A 131 5.35 13.50 -11.27
C PHE A 131 5.32 15.00 -10.96
N GLU A 132 6.39 15.49 -10.34
CA GLU A 132 6.63 16.91 -10.14
C GLU A 132 7.25 17.52 -11.40
N ASN A 133 6.69 18.64 -11.88
CA ASN A 133 7.17 19.40 -13.04
C ASN A 133 7.23 18.66 -14.40
N ALA A 134 6.60 17.48 -14.52
CA ALA A 134 6.70 16.67 -15.74
C ALA A 134 5.70 17.04 -16.84
N ASN A 135 6.13 16.89 -18.10
CA ASN A 135 5.23 16.84 -19.24
C ASN A 135 4.52 15.47 -19.29
N LEU A 136 3.29 15.43 -19.85
CA LEU A 136 2.42 14.24 -19.90
C LEU A 136 3.05 12.96 -20.52
N GLY A 137 4.25 13.02 -21.11
CA GLY A 137 4.97 11.90 -21.71
C GLY A 137 6.03 11.23 -20.83
N GLU A 138 6.45 11.85 -19.73
CA GLU A 138 7.49 11.33 -18.85
C GLU A 138 6.93 10.24 -17.91
N LYS A 139 7.73 9.19 -17.68
CA LYS A 139 7.34 8.02 -16.89
C LYS A 139 8.53 7.58 -16.03
N ILE A 140 8.33 7.54 -14.72
CA ILE A 140 9.11 6.63 -13.88
C ILE A 140 8.49 5.25 -14.11
N ASN A 141 9.26 4.34 -14.72
CA ASN A 141 8.92 2.92 -14.73
C ASN A 141 8.73 2.47 -13.27
N GLY A 142 7.94 1.44 -12.98
CA GLY A 142 7.54 1.10 -11.60
C GLY A 142 6.36 1.92 -11.09
N MET A 143 6.46 3.25 -11.06
CA MET A 143 5.40 4.12 -10.55
C MET A 143 4.11 3.97 -11.36
N THR A 144 3.11 3.32 -10.76
CA THR A 144 1.80 3.13 -11.39
C THR A 144 1.16 4.49 -11.60
N ARG A 145 1.20 5.04 -12.83
CA ARG A 145 0.50 6.28 -13.21
C ARG A 145 -1.03 6.14 -13.23
N LYS A 146 -1.56 5.21 -12.45
CA LYS A 146 -2.95 4.87 -12.39
C LYS A 146 -3.37 4.90 -10.94
N ASP A 147 -3.97 6.01 -10.57
CA ASP A 147 -4.72 6.14 -9.33
C ASP A 147 -5.74 5.01 -9.26
N TRP A 148 -5.93 4.49 -8.05
CA TRP A 148 -6.89 3.42 -7.84
C TRP A 148 -7.55 3.53 -6.47
N ASP A 149 -8.80 3.05 -6.45
CA ASP A 149 -9.58 2.80 -5.26
C ASP A 149 -9.89 1.32 -5.17
N GLN A 150 -9.81 0.76 -3.96
CA GLN A 150 -10.18 -0.63 -3.71
C GLN A 150 -11.04 -0.77 -2.45
N HIS A 151 -12.03 -1.64 -2.55
CA HIS A 151 -12.88 -2.07 -1.44
C HIS A 151 -12.63 -3.56 -1.21
N ARG A 152 -12.29 -3.94 0.02
CA ARG A 152 -11.99 -5.33 0.39
C ARG A 152 -12.88 -5.77 1.52
N VAL A 153 -13.50 -6.93 1.37
CA VAL A 153 -14.30 -7.59 2.42
C VAL A 153 -13.67 -8.94 2.70
N PHE A 154 -13.47 -9.24 3.98
CA PHE A 154 -12.93 -10.50 4.46
C PHE A 154 -13.81 -11.02 5.59
N ILE A 155 -14.19 -12.29 5.49
CA ILE A 155 -15.01 -12.98 6.49
C ILE A 155 -14.25 -14.25 6.88
N ASN A 156 -14.02 -14.43 8.17
CA ASN A 156 -13.32 -15.58 8.70
C ASN A 156 -14.16 -16.26 9.78
N TYR A 157 -14.38 -17.56 9.63
CA TYR A 157 -15.03 -18.39 10.64
C TYR A 157 -14.12 -19.54 11.02
N HIS A 158 -13.78 -19.65 12.31
CA HIS A 158 -12.91 -20.72 12.80
C HIS A 158 -13.71 -21.74 13.63
N TYR A 159 -13.64 -23.01 13.22
CA TYR A 159 -14.28 -24.13 13.90
C TYR A 159 -13.23 -25.13 14.39
N THR A 160 -13.40 -25.62 15.62
CA THR A 160 -12.54 -26.65 16.20
C THR A 160 -13.44 -27.81 16.63
N PHE A 161 -13.09 -29.02 16.18
CA PHE A 161 -13.77 -30.28 16.51
C PHE A 161 -13.38 -30.78 17.89
#